data_AF-A0A8J3HDT7-F1
#
_entry.id   AF-A0A8J3HDT7-F1
#
_cell.length_a   1.000
_cell.length_b   1.000
_cell.length_c   1.000
_cell.angle_alpha   90.00
_cell.angle_beta   90.00
_cell.angle_gamma   90.00
#
_symmetry.space_group_name_H-M   'P 1'
#
loop_
_entity.id
_entity.type
_entity.pdbx_description
1 polymer ?
#
loop_
_entity_poly.entity_id
_entity_poly.type
_entity_poly.pdbx_seq_one_letter_code
_entity_poly.pdbx_strand_id
1 'polypeptide(L)'
;MTVNSAPPHRTATEPLYLPADPAAVADDTLTPPLFEPAHAAERLYWARWMTGHQATIGIWTCMRGLLTRAAEHRTPSLLQAAADLTDAYTALLLYCGSCPRRIYEDAIRPVMHRFHPAFSGKWSRDHRALVRCAEALTHRWQDADPAPLTAYRLAGRRNGRAHIAVARTLVPDGVSLFRRHATAAPDQPADPPHAEDLFDAFFAVRRTASAPARPVAAQTCDRLTAILLDVRANDLYPRWVPDARRHPGQAGAILAEVEASMTETLIAAQLILTTTGEQ
;
A
#
# COMPACT_ATOMS: atom_id res chain seq x y z
N MET A 1 -26.50 48.27 32.36
CA MET A 1 -27.31 47.20 31.76
C MET A 1 -27.05 47.23 30.26
N THR A 2 -26.08 46.44 29.81
CA THR A 2 -25.73 46.24 28.40
C THR A 2 -25.20 44.82 28.29
N VAL A 3 -25.97 43.98 27.60
CA VAL A 3 -25.74 42.54 27.47
C VAL A 3 -24.69 42.33 26.38
N ASN A 4 -23.57 41.69 26.75
CA ASN A 4 -22.47 41.36 25.87
C ASN A 4 -22.76 39.97 25.27
N SER A 5 -23.21 39.92 24.00
CA SER A 5 -23.50 38.66 23.31
C SER A 5 -22.23 38.08 22.70
N ALA A 6 -21.77 36.94 23.25
CA ALA A 6 -20.71 36.13 22.66
C ALA A 6 -21.20 35.44 21.36
N PRO A 7 -20.33 35.24 20.35
CA PRO A 7 -20.70 34.49 19.14
C PRO A 7 -20.76 32.97 19.42
N PRO A 8 -21.64 32.23 18.72
CA PRO A 8 -21.83 30.81 18.98
C PRO A 8 -20.62 29.98 18.53
N HIS A 9 -20.21 29.05 19.40
CA HIS A 9 -19.28 27.97 19.08
C HIS A 9 -19.83 27.15 17.90
N ARG A 10 -19.13 27.17 16.77
CA ARG A 10 -19.30 26.16 15.70
C ARG A 10 -18.70 24.84 16.21
N THR A 11 -19.57 23.91 16.60
CA THR A 11 -19.21 22.49 16.70
C THR A 11 -18.85 21.99 15.30
N ALA A 12 -17.64 21.43 15.15
CA ALA A 12 -17.25 20.71 13.96
C ALA A 12 -18.06 19.42 13.85
N THR A 13 -19.19 19.46 13.15
CA THR A 13 -19.82 18.26 12.61
C THR A 13 -18.97 17.76 11.46
N GLU A 14 -18.26 16.65 11.71
CA GLU A 14 -17.69 15.79 10.68
C GLU A 14 -18.73 15.47 9.59
N PRO A 15 -18.34 15.35 8.31
CA PRO A 15 -19.24 14.77 7.33
C PRO A 15 -19.47 13.30 7.69
N LEU A 16 -20.73 13.02 8.06
CA LEU A 16 -21.31 11.69 8.15
C LEU A 16 -20.94 10.91 6.88
N TYR A 17 -20.05 9.93 7.02
CA TYR A 17 -19.92 8.87 6.03
C TYR A 17 -21.23 8.10 6.04
N LEU A 18 -22.05 8.28 5.00
CA LEU A 18 -23.23 7.45 4.79
C LEU A 18 -22.74 6.00 4.67
N PRO A 19 -23.21 5.07 5.53
CA PRO A 19 -22.86 3.68 5.36
C PRO A 19 -23.35 3.22 3.99
N ALA A 20 -22.47 2.63 3.20
CA ALA A 20 -22.90 1.87 2.03
C ALA A 20 -23.89 0.81 2.53
N ASP A 21 -25.08 0.79 1.94
CA ASP A 21 -26.10 -0.22 2.21
C ASP A 21 -25.46 -1.61 2.02
N PRO A 22 -25.43 -2.49 3.05
CA PRO A 22 -24.88 -3.83 2.92
C PRO A 22 -25.62 -4.68 1.88
N ALA A 23 -26.83 -4.28 1.43
CA ALA A 23 -27.54 -4.91 0.33
C ALA A 23 -27.10 -4.44 -1.07
N ALA A 24 -26.29 -3.37 -1.18
CA ALA A 24 -25.87 -2.78 -2.46
C ALA A 24 -24.58 -3.39 -3.06
N VAL A 25 -24.01 -4.45 -2.46
CA VAL A 25 -22.75 -5.06 -2.92
C VAL A 25 -22.90 -6.54 -3.26
N ALA A 26 -24.07 -6.94 -3.79
CA ALA A 26 -24.21 -8.19 -4.52
C ALA A 26 -24.18 -7.89 -6.02
N ASP A 27 -23.10 -7.26 -6.48
CA ASP A 27 -22.79 -7.21 -7.89
C ASP A 27 -21.89 -8.42 -8.20
N ASP A 28 -22.45 -9.41 -8.92
CA ASP A 28 -21.73 -10.62 -9.37
C ASP A 28 -20.45 -10.27 -10.17
N THR A 29 -20.31 -9.02 -10.64
CA THR A 29 -19.12 -8.53 -11.34
C THR A 29 -17.90 -8.28 -10.44
N LEU A 30 -18.07 -8.26 -9.10
CA LEU A 30 -16.98 -8.04 -8.15
C LEU A 30 -16.30 -9.34 -7.68
N THR A 31 -16.69 -10.50 -8.23
CA THR A 31 -15.98 -11.75 -7.93
C THR A 31 -14.63 -11.75 -8.66
N PRO A 32 -13.48 -11.72 -7.95
CA PRO A 32 -12.19 -11.79 -8.63
C PRO A 32 -12.10 -13.10 -9.42
N PRO A 33 -11.54 -13.07 -10.65
CA PRO A 33 -11.39 -14.28 -11.45
C PRO A 33 -10.63 -15.32 -10.64
N LEU A 34 -11.17 -16.53 -10.61
CA LEU A 34 -10.45 -17.68 -10.06
C LEU A 34 -9.14 -17.81 -10.84
N PHE A 35 -8.03 -17.57 -10.14
CA PHE A 35 -6.70 -17.87 -10.65
C PHE A 35 -6.24 -19.16 -9.99
N GLU A 36 -6.17 -20.22 -10.79
CA GLU A 36 -5.59 -21.50 -10.39
C GLU A 36 -4.17 -21.59 -10.98
N PRO A 37 -3.13 -21.34 -10.17
CA PRO A 37 -1.77 -21.30 -10.70
C PRO A 37 -1.32 -22.72 -11.01
N ALA A 38 -0.92 -22.96 -12.26
CA ALA A 38 -0.64 -24.29 -12.78
C ALA A 38 0.60 -24.89 -12.12
N HIS A 39 1.61 -24.05 -11.85
CA HIS A 39 2.91 -24.48 -11.36
C HIS A 39 3.18 -23.98 -9.93
N ALA A 40 4.03 -24.71 -9.19
CA ALA A 40 4.38 -24.36 -7.81
C ALA A 40 4.99 -22.95 -7.69
N ALA A 41 5.80 -22.54 -8.68
CA ALA A 41 6.37 -21.20 -8.73
C ALA A 41 5.29 -20.11 -8.87
N GLU A 42 4.31 -20.32 -9.75
CA GLU A 42 3.19 -19.38 -9.92
C GLU A 42 2.35 -19.29 -8.64
N ARG A 43 2.09 -20.43 -7.97
CA ARG A 43 1.38 -20.45 -6.68
C ARG A 43 2.11 -19.64 -5.63
N LEU A 44 3.42 -19.83 -5.51
CA LEU A 44 4.24 -19.07 -4.56
C LEU A 44 4.15 -17.56 -4.85
N TYR A 45 4.47 -17.13 -6.07
CA TYR A 45 4.53 -15.69 -6.37
C TYR A 45 3.16 -15.03 -6.42
N TRP A 46 2.09 -15.76 -6.76
CA TRP A 46 0.73 -15.28 -6.59
C TRP A 46 0.39 -15.05 -5.11
N ALA A 47 0.73 -16.01 -4.24
CA ALA A 47 0.55 -15.85 -2.80
C ALA A 47 1.34 -14.64 -2.25
N ARG A 48 2.58 -14.43 -2.73
CA ARG A 48 3.38 -13.24 -2.40
C ARG A 48 2.72 -11.95 -2.87
N TRP A 49 2.25 -11.94 -4.12
CA TRP A 49 1.54 -10.80 -4.72
C TRP A 49 0.33 -10.41 -3.89
N MET A 50 -0.52 -11.38 -3.55
CA MET A 50 -1.73 -11.15 -2.77
C MET A 50 -1.40 -10.70 -1.33
N THR A 51 -0.56 -11.45 -0.62
CA THR A 51 -0.26 -11.20 0.79
C THR A 51 0.48 -9.87 0.99
N GLY A 52 1.43 -9.54 0.12
CA GLY A 52 2.19 -8.30 0.23
C GLY A 52 1.35 -7.05 -0.06
N HIS A 53 0.40 -7.12 -0.99
CA HIS A 53 -0.55 -6.03 -1.22
C HIS A 53 -1.56 -5.88 -0.06
N GLN A 54 -2.04 -6.98 0.50
CA GLN A 54 -2.89 -6.94 1.71
C GLN A 54 -2.17 -6.28 2.89
N ALA A 55 -0.91 -6.66 3.15
CA ALA A 55 -0.07 -6.02 4.16
C ALA A 55 0.15 -4.53 3.87
N THR A 56 0.37 -4.18 2.59
CA THR A 56 0.55 -2.79 2.14
C THR A 56 -0.67 -1.93 2.44
N ILE A 57 -1.87 -2.45 2.18
CA ILE A 57 -3.15 -1.76 2.47
C ILE A 57 -3.25 -1.47 3.98
N GLY A 58 -2.96 -2.46 4.82
CA GLY A 58 -2.92 -2.30 6.27
C GLY A 58 -1.89 -1.25 6.73
N ILE A 59 -0.68 -1.28 6.18
CA ILE A 59 0.36 -0.26 6.46
C ILE A 59 -0.13 1.14 6.08
N TRP A 60 -0.75 1.31 4.91
CA TRP A 60 -1.28 2.61 4.49
C TRP A 60 -2.37 3.12 5.44
N THR A 61 -3.28 2.24 5.86
CA THR A 61 -4.35 2.60 6.81
C THR A 61 -3.76 3.05 8.15
N CYS A 62 -2.78 2.33 8.70
CA CYS A 62 -2.12 2.69 9.96
C CYS A 62 -1.29 3.97 9.83
N MET A 63 -0.50 4.10 8.76
CA MET A 63 0.31 5.29 8.50
C MET A 63 -0.56 6.54 8.33
N ARG A 64 -1.74 6.43 7.71
CA ARG A 64 -2.72 7.52 7.65
C ARG A 64 -3.08 8.03 9.05
N GLY A 65 -3.38 7.13 9.99
CA GLY A 65 -3.67 7.48 11.38
C GLY A 65 -2.51 8.21 12.06
N LEU A 66 -1.28 7.72 11.87
CA LEU A 66 -0.07 8.36 12.39
C LEU A 66 0.12 9.76 11.83
N LEU A 67 -0.01 9.94 10.52
CA LEU A 67 0.18 11.24 9.86
C LEU A 67 -0.88 12.26 10.26
N THR A 68 -2.14 11.84 10.39
CA THR A 68 -3.22 12.71 10.88
C THR A 68 -2.92 13.20 12.29
N ARG A 69 -2.61 12.29 13.23
CA ARG A 69 -2.27 12.64 14.61
C ARG A 69 -0.99 13.48 14.70
N ALA A 70 0.01 13.18 13.87
CA ALA A 70 1.24 13.98 13.77
C ALA A 70 0.95 15.40 13.26
N ALA A 71 0.02 15.58 12.33
CA ALA A 71 -0.38 16.89 11.83
C ALA A 71 -1.18 17.69 12.88
N GLU A 72 -2.02 17.03 13.67
CA GLU A 72 -2.86 17.63 14.70
C GLU A 72 -2.07 18.03 15.94
N HIS A 73 -1.21 17.15 16.43
CA HIS A 73 -0.49 17.30 17.70
C HIS A 73 0.99 17.66 17.54
N ARG A 74 1.48 17.80 16.29
CA ARG A 74 2.89 18.08 15.97
C ARG A 74 3.87 17.15 16.68
N THR A 75 3.54 15.86 16.74
CA THR A 75 4.32 14.85 17.49
C THR A 75 5.43 14.22 16.64
N PRO A 76 6.72 14.50 16.93
CA PRO A 76 7.85 14.00 16.12
C PRO A 76 7.96 12.48 16.03
N SER A 77 7.68 11.77 17.13
CA SER A 77 7.77 10.31 17.18
C SER A 77 6.76 9.62 16.25
N LEU A 78 5.59 10.23 16.02
CA LEU A 78 4.61 9.70 15.06
C LEU A 78 5.09 9.85 13.60
N LEU A 79 5.86 10.91 13.29
CA LEU A 79 6.50 11.05 11.98
C LEU A 79 7.62 10.06 11.76
N GLN A 80 8.41 9.79 12.81
CA GLN A 80 9.42 8.74 12.73
C GLN A 80 8.76 7.38 12.49
N ALA A 81 7.71 7.04 13.24
CA ALA A 81 6.95 5.81 13.01
C ALA A 81 6.36 5.73 11.60
N ALA A 82 5.87 6.85 11.03
CA ALA A 82 5.40 6.89 9.64
C ALA A 82 6.55 6.71 8.62
N ALA A 83 7.75 7.20 8.91
CA ALA A 83 8.94 6.96 8.09
C ALA A 83 9.33 5.48 8.11
N ASP A 84 9.35 4.85 9.28
CA ASP A 84 9.68 3.43 9.44
C ASP A 84 8.63 2.54 8.74
N LEU A 85 7.34 2.88 8.83
CA LEU A 85 6.28 2.21 8.06
C LEU A 85 6.41 2.43 6.54
N THR A 86 6.98 3.55 6.10
CA THR A 86 7.29 3.79 4.68
C THR A 86 8.43 2.91 4.19
N ASP A 87 9.45 2.66 5.03
CA ASP A 87 10.51 1.70 4.72
C ASP A 87 9.96 0.26 4.70
N ALA A 88 9.04 -0.09 5.60
CA ALA A 88 8.35 -1.38 5.55
C ALA A 88 7.52 -1.56 4.27
N TYR A 89 6.80 -0.52 3.83
CA TYR A 89 6.14 -0.53 2.52
C TYR A 89 7.15 -0.72 1.37
N THR A 90 8.34 -0.13 1.47
CA THR A 90 9.42 -0.34 0.50
C THR A 90 9.86 -1.80 0.44
N ALA A 91 9.99 -2.47 1.59
CA ALA A 91 10.26 -3.90 1.64
C ALA A 91 9.11 -4.72 1.01
N LEU A 92 7.85 -4.38 1.27
CA LEU A 92 6.70 -5.05 0.66
C LEU A 92 6.66 -4.92 -0.87
N LEU A 93 7.08 -3.78 -1.43
CA LEU A 93 7.23 -3.62 -2.88
C LEU A 93 8.24 -4.61 -3.46
N LEU A 94 9.38 -4.80 -2.80
CA LEU A 94 10.36 -5.80 -3.20
C LEU A 94 9.80 -7.22 -3.06
N TYR A 95 9.10 -7.53 -1.96
CA TYR A 95 8.49 -8.83 -1.74
C TYR A 95 7.51 -9.21 -2.85
N CYS A 96 6.54 -8.33 -3.16
CA CYS A 96 5.61 -8.51 -4.27
C CYS A 96 6.33 -8.56 -5.62
N GLY A 97 7.36 -7.72 -5.78
CA GLY A 97 8.12 -7.53 -7.00
C GLY A 97 9.22 -8.56 -7.27
N SER A 98 9.43 -9.51 -6.35
CA SER A 98 10.52 -10.50 -6.41
C SER A 98 10.31 -11.59 -7.46
N CYS A 99 9.13 -11.65 -8.08
CA CYS A 99 8.81 -12.67 -9.06
C CYS A 99 9.65 -12.53 -10.34
N PRO A 100 10.05 -13.66 -10.97
CA PRO A 100 10.58 -13.65 -12.32
C PRO A 100 9.61 -12.94 -13.27
N ARG A 101 10.15 -12.13 -14.19
CA ARG A 101 9.36 -11.37 -15.18
C ARG A 101 8.34 -12.24 -15.92
N ARG A 102 8.74 -13.46 -16.33
CA ARG A 102 7.83 -14.41 -17.00
C ARG A 102 6.59 -14.73 -16.16
N ILE A 103 6.74 -14.94 -14.86
CA ILE A 103 5.60 -15.22 -13.96
C ILE A 103 4.70 -13.99 -13.85
N TYR A 104 5.28 -12.79 -13.81
CA TYR A 104 4.49 -11.57 -13.86
C TYR A 104 3.71 -11.43 -15.17
N GLU A 105 4.36 -11.64 -16.32
CA GLU A 105 3.76 -11.44 -17.64
C GLU A 105 2.75 -12.53 -18.02
N ASP A 106 3.01 -13.78 -17.65
CA ASP A 106 2.22 -14.94 -18.09
C ASP A 106 1.10 -15.30 -17.11
N ALA A 107 1.28 -14.99 -15.81
CA ALA A 107 0.33 -15.36 -14.76
C ALA A 107 -0.32 -14.16 -14.07
N ILE A 108 0.46 -13.28 -13.44
CA ILE A 108 -0.10 -12.21 -12.58
C ILE A 108 -0.81 -11.13 -13.42
N ARG A 109 -0.12 -10.58 -14.42
CA ARG A 109 -0.61 -9.46 -15.24
C ARG A 109 -1.86 -9.82 -16.05
N PRO A 110 -1.98 -11.02 -16.66
CA PRO A 110 -3.20 -11.41 -17.38
C PRO A 110 -4.42 -11.51 -16.46
N VAL A 111 -4.25 -11.96 -15.21
CA VAL A 111 -5.33 -12.00 -14.22
C VAL A 111 -5.77 -10.58 -13.86
N MET A 112 -4.82 -9.68 -13.58
CA MET A 112 -5.12 -8.25 -13.33
C MET A 112 -5.85 -7.61 -14.52
N HIS A 113 -5.37 -7.86 -15.75
CA HIS A 113 -5.97 -7.31 -16.97
C HIS A 113 -7.37 -7.88 -17.24
N ARG A 114 -7.59 -9.18 -16.98
CA ARG A 114 -8.92 -9.81 -17.09
C ARG A 114 -9.90 -9.23 -16.08
N PHE A 115 -9.43 -8.93 -14.87
CA PHE A 115 -10.25 -8.28 -13.86
C PHE A 115 -10.59 -6.84 -14.27
N HIS A 116 -9.61 -6.05 -14.71
CA HIS A 116 -9.87 -4.79 -15.40
C HIS A 116 -8.66 -4.36 -16.28
N PRO A 117 -8.86 -3.94 -17.55
CA PRO A 117 -7.75 -3.63 -18.46
C PRO A 117 -6.90 -2.44 -18.00
N ALA A 118 -7.50 -1.48 -17.30
CA ALA A 118 -6.83 -0.34 -16.69
C ALA A 118 -6.34 -0.55 -15.23
N PHE A 119 -6.35 -1.79 -14.68
CA PHE A 119 -6.08 -2.04 -13.26
C PHE A 119 -4.80 -1.36 -12.77
N SER A 120 -4.92 -0.66 -11.64
CA SER A 120 -3.88 0.26 -11.16
C SER A 120 -3.84 0.31 -9.64
N GLY A 121 -2.63 0.34 -9.07
CA GLY A 121 -2.43 0.60 -7.64
C GLY A 121 -2.96 1.96 -7.18
N LYS A 122 -3.16 2.91 -8.10
CA LYS A 122 -3.75 4.23 -7.79
C LYS A 122 -5.21 4.17 -7.34
N TRP A 123 -5.89 3.06 -7.63
CA TRP A 123 -7.27 2.84 -7.23
C TRP A 123 -7.42 2.52 -5.75
N SER A 124 -6.32 2.27 -5.02
CA SER A 124 -6.38 2.10 -3.57
C SER A 124 -6.91 3.36 -2.87
N ARG A 125 -8.01 3.18 -2.14
CA ARG A 125 -8.60 4.19 -1.24
C ARG A 125 -7.60 4.66 -0.18
N ASP A 126 -6.86 3.73 0.41
CA ASP A 126 -5.89 4.01 1.48
C ASP A 126 -4.67 4.76 0.97
N HIS A 127 -4.17 4.41 -0.21
CA HIS A 127 -3.05 5.15 -0.82
C HIS A 127 -3.44 6.59 -1.16
N ARG A 128 -4.63 6.80 -1.74
CA ARG A 128 -5.14 8.15 -2.03
C ARG A 128 -5.31 8.99 -0.76
N ALA A 129 -5.86 8.39 0.30
CA ALA A 129 -6.01 9.06 1.59
C ALA A 129 -4.64 9.40 2.21
N LEU A 130 -3.68 8.48 2.14
CA LEU A 130 -2.32 8.68 2.60
C LEU A 130 -1.64 9.87 1.91
N VAL A 131 -1.74 9.97 0.58
CA VAL A 131 -1.17 11.08 -0.19
C VAL A 131 -1.73 12.43 0.30
N ARG A 132 -3.06 12.53 0.48
CA ARG A 132 -3.69 13.74 1.01
C ARG A 132 -3.21 14.09 2.43
N CYS A 133 -3.03 13.10 3.30
CA CYS A 133 -2.48 13.31 4.63
C CYS A 133 -1.03 13.82 4.57
N ALA A 134 -0.19 13.28 3.68
CA ALA A 134 1.19 13.71 3.51
C ALA A 134 1.29 15.16 2.97
N GLU A 135 0.39 15.55 2.07
CA GLU A 135 0.27 16.94 1.59
C GLU A 135 -0.14 17.89 2.72
N ALA A 136 -1.18 17.55 3.48
CA ALA A 136 -1.64 18.35 4.61
C ALA A 136 -0.57 18.48 5.70
N LEU A 137 0.20 17.42 5.95
CA LEU A 137 1.30 17.41 6.91
C LEU A 137 2.35 18.47 6.58
N THR A 138 2.73 18.60 5.30
CA THR A 138 3.73 19.56 4.86
C THR A 138 3.36 21.00 5.22
N HIS A 139 2.09 21.37 5.06
CA HIS A 139 1.61 22.70 5.44
C HIS A 139 1.61 22.89 6.97
N ARG A 140 1.22 21.87 7.75
CA ARG A 140 1.10 21.97 9.21
C ARG A 140 2.44 22.02 9.95
N TRP A 141 3.50 21.50 9.32
CA TRP A 141 4.85 21.40 9.87
C TRP A 141 5.84 22.41 9.29
N GLN A 142 5.37 23.39 8.50
CA GLN A 142 6.25 24.37 7.85
C GLN A 142 7.12 25.19 8.82
N ASP A 143 6.65 25.41 10.05
CA ASP A 143 7.30 26.24 11.08
C ASP A 143 7.95 25.40 12.22
N ALA A 144 8.01 24.07 12.07
CA ALA A 144 8.53 23.15 13.09
C ALA A 144 9.97 22.70 12.81
N ASP A 145 10.58 21.98 13.76
CA ASP A 145 11.88 21.31 13.54
C ASP A 145 11.80 20.44 12.26
N PRO A 146 12.66 20.69 11.27
CA PRO A 146 12.59 20.00 9.99
C PRO A 146 13.05 18.54 10.07
N ALA A 147 13.77 18.11 11.12
CA ALA A 147 14.43 16.80 11.12
C ALA A 147 13.45 15.61 10.98
N PRO A 148 12.37 15.47 11.79
CA PRO A 148 11.42 14.36 11.66
C PRO A 148 10.70 14.34 10.31
N LEU A 149 10.30 15.53 9.81
CA LEU A 149 9.67 15.67 8.50
C LEU A 149 10.63 15.33 7.36
N THR A 150 11.92 15.66 7.52
CA THR A 150 12.97 15.34 6.56
C THR A 150 13.22 13.84 6.49
N ALA A 151 13.24 13.14 7.62
CA ALA A 151 13.34 11.68 7.67
C ALA A 151 12.17 11.01 6.93
N TYR A 152 10.93 11.41 7.23
CA TYR A 152 9.75 10.91 6.51
C TYR A 152 9.83 11.15 4.99
N ARG A 153 10.23 12.36 4.57
CA ARG A 153 10.41 12.69 3.14
C ARG A 153 11.52 11.88 2.48
N LEU A 154 12.60 11.57 3.20
CA LEU A 154 13.68 10.72 2.69
C LEU A 154 13.20 9.29 2.49
N ALA A 155 12.47 8.73 3.45
CA ALA A 155 11.84 7.42 3.32
C ALA A 155 10.88 7.38 2.12
N GLY A 156 10.05 8.41 1.93
CA GLY A 156 9.18 8.53 0.75
C GLY A 156 9.94 8.57 -0.58
N ARG A 157 11.08 9.28 -0.65
CA ARG A 157 11.93 9.29 -1.85
C ARG A 157 12.58 7.92 -2.11
N ARG A 158 13.03 7.23 -1.06
CA ARG A 158 13.58 5.87 -1.15
C ARG A 158 12.52 4.91 -1.68
N ASN A 159 11.32 4.96 -1.10
CA ASN A 159 10.16 4.18 -1.55
C ASN A 159 9.85 4.41 -3.04
N GLY A 160 9.77 5.67 -3.48
CA GLY A 160 9.51 6.01 -4.87
C GLY A 160 10.57 5.45 -5.83
N ARG A 161 11.86 5.52 -5.46
CA ARG A 161 12.95 4.95 -6.26
C ARG A 161 12.89 3.43 -6.33
N ALA A 162 12.61 2.76 -5.20
CA ALA A 162 12.45 1.32 -5.15
C ALA A 162 11.23 0.85 -5.97
N HIS A 163 10.10 1.56 -5.89
CA HIS A 163 8.93 1.28 -6.70
C HIS A 163 9.25 1.35 -8.20
N ILE A 164 9.96 2.38 -8.65
CA ILE A 164 10.41 2.49 -10.06
C ILE A 164 11.35 1.34 -10.43
N ALA A 165 12.27 0.94 -9.54
CA ALA A 165 13.21 -0.16 -9.78
C ALA A 165 12.48 -1.51 -9.93
N VAL A 166 11.50 -1.80 -9.07
CA VAL A 166 10.62 -2.98 -9.17
C VAL A 166 9.84 -2.92 -10.48
N ALA A 167 9.19 -1.79 -10.79
CA ALA A 167 8.40 -1.63 -12.00
C ALA A 167 9.23 -1.84 -13.28
N ARG A 168 10.47 -1.33 -13.33
CA ARG A 168 11.39 -1.55 -14.46
C ARG A 168 11.80 -3.02 -14.62
N THR A 169 11.79 -3.80 -13.55
CA THR A 169 12.09 -5.23 -13.65
C THR A 169 10.91 -5.99 -14.25
N LEU A 170 9.70 -5.68 -13.81
CA LEU A 170 8.48 -6.40 -14.23
C LEU A 170 7.93 -5.90 -15.57
N VAL A 171 8.11 -4.61 -15.88
CA VAL A 171 7.59 -3.93 -17.07
C VAL A 171 8.65 -2.95 -17.61
N PRO A 172 9.71 -3.43 -18.26
CA PRO A 172 10.84 -2.60 -18.69
C PRO A 172 10.46 -1.50 -19.69
N ASP A 173 9.45 -1.75 -20.53
CA ASP A 173 8.94 -0.74 -21.47
C ASP A 173 8.14 0.37 -20.77
N GLY A 174 7.93 0.27 -19.45
CA GLY A 174 7.32 1.31 -18.61
C GLY A 174 5.83 1.58 -18.87
N VAL A 175 5.20 0.86 -19.80
CA VAL A 175 3.79 1.06 -20.12
C VAL A 175 2.93 0.28 -19.13
N SER A 176 2.46 0.96 -18.08
CA SER A 176 1.49 0.43 -17.13
C SER A 176 0.17 0.11 -17.84
N LEU A 177 -0.60 -0.82 -17.28
CA LEU A 177 -1.95 -1.15 -17.76
C LEU A 177 -2.82 0.11 -17.93
N PHE A 178 -2.79 0.98 -16.92
CA PHE A 178 -3.42 2.29 -16.96
C PHE A 178 -3.01 3.14 -18.17
N ARG A 179 -1.71 3.29 -18.44
CA ARG A 179 -1.23 4.10 -19.58
C ARG A 179 -1.60 3.47 -20.91
N ARG A 180 -1.48 2.14 -21.06
CA ARG A 180 -1.88 1.41 -22.27
C ARG A 180 -3.35 1.64 -22.59
N HIS A 181 -4.20 1.57 -21.59
CA HIS A 181 -5.63 1.78 -21.73
C HIS A 181 -5.95 3.23 -22.10
N ALA A 182 -5.38 4.22 -21.40
CA ALA A 182 -5.60 5.64 -21.68
C ALA A 182 -5.16 6.05 -23.10
N THR A 183 -4.08 5.45 -23.63
CA THR A 183 -3.66 5.70 -25.02
C THR A 183 -4.55 5.02 -26.06
N ALA A 184 -5.23 3.92 -25.70
CA ALA A 184 -6.10 3.18 -26.62
C ALA A 184 -7.51 3.80 -26.72
N ALA A 185 -7.94 4.58 -25.72
CA ALA A 185 -9.25 5.22 -25.67
C ALA A 185 -9.14 6.65 -25.08
N PRO A 186 -8.83 7.67 -25.91
CA PRO A 186 -8.59 9.04 -25.45
C PRO A 186 -9.79 9.70 -24.75
N ASP A 187 -11.01 9.24 -25.06
CA ASP A 187 -12.27 9.84 -24.59
C ASP A 187 -12.86 9.14 -23.36
N GLN A 188 -12.18 8.14 -22.77
CA GLN A 188 -12.66 7.44 -21.58
C GLN A 188 -12.28 8.19 -20.27
N PRO A 189 -13.17 8.23 -19.25
CA PRO A 189 -12.83 8.81 -17.95
C PRO A 189 -11.58 8.16 -17.35
N ALA A 190 -10.77 8.97 -16.67
CA ALA A 190 -9.44 8.58 -16.21
C ALA A 190 -9.44 7.35 -15.28
N ASP A 191 -10.47 7.16 -14.47
CA ASP A 191 -10.68 5.97 -13.63
C ASP A 191 -12.12 5.45 -13.86
N PRO A 192 -12.37 4.13 -13.81
CA PRO A 192 -13.72 3.59 -13.87
C PRO A 192 -14.53 4.00 -12.63
N PRO A 193 -15.88 4.11 -12.73
CA PRO A 193 -16.74 4.13 -11.56
C PRO A 193 -16.40 2.96 -10.62
N HIS A 194 -16.39 3.18 -9.31
CA HIS A 194 -16.08 2.14 -8.31
C HIS A 194 -14.67 1.51 -8.42
N ALA A 195 -13.68 2.22 -9.00
CA ALA A 195 -12.29 1.77 -9.07
C ALA A 195 -11.73 1.28 -7.72
N GLU A 196 -12.11 1.94 -6.62
CA GLU A 196 -11.69 1.59 -5.27
C GLU A 196 -12.27 0.23 -4.82
N ASP A 197 -13.53 -0.05 -5.16
CA ASP A 197 -14.20 -1.29 -4.81
C ASP A 197 -13.67 -2.45 -5.64
N LEU A 198 -13.34 -2.20 -6.92
CA LEU A 198 -12.60 -3.14 -7.77
C LEU A 198 -11.23 -3.48 -7.17
N PHE A 199 -10.48 -2.47 -6.70
CA PHE A 199 -9.19 -2.69 -6.07
C PHE A 199 -9.30 -3.56 -4.82
N ASP A 200 -10.27 -3.26 -3.95
CA ASP A 200 -10.54 -4.04 -2.74
C ASP A 200 -10.94 -5.48 -3.09
N ALA A 201 -11.84 -5.67 -4.05
CA ALA A 201 -12.30 -6.98 -4.51
C ALA A 201 -11.16 -7.83 -5.06
N PHE A 202 -10.27 -7.26 -5.89
CA PHE A 202 -9.12 -7.97 -6.44
C PHE A 202 -8.21 -8.52 -5.34
N PHE A 203 -7.92 -7.73 -4.30
CA PHE A 203 -7.06 -8.13 -3.19
C PHE A 203 -7.79 -8.82 -2.03
N ALA A 204 -9.07 -9.16 -2.22
CA ALA A 204 -9.94 -9.76 -1.21
C ALA A 204 -9.99 -8.97 0.10
N VAL A 205 -9.99 -7.63 0.00
CA VAL A 205 -10.14 -6.73 1.15
C VAL A 205 -11.60 -6.50 1.43
N ARG A 206 -12.03 -6.81 2.66
CA ARG A 206 -13.37 -6.50 3.14
C ARG A 206 -13.30 -5.33 4.10
N ARG A 207 -14.14 -4.33 3.86
CA ARG A 207 -14.24 -3.15 4.73
C ARG A 207 -15.47 -3.25 5.62
N THR A 208 -15.34 -2.72 6.83
CA THR A 208 -16.46 -2.53 7.76
C THR A 208 -16.52 -1.05 8.11
N ALA A 209 -17.73 -0.49 8.23
CA ALA A 209 -17.95 0.94 8.44
C ALA A 209 -17.25 1.53 9.68
N SER A 210 -16.88 0.69 10.66
CA SER A 210 -16.26 1.13 11.91
C SER A 210 -15.17 0.16 12.38
N ALA A 211 -14.29 -0.30 11.48
CA ALA A 211 -13.13 -1.09 11.91
C ALA A 211 -12.26 -0.24 12.87
N PRO A 212 -12.10 -0.61 14.15
CA PRO A 212 -11.16 0.07 15.02
C PRO A 212 -9.73 -0.10 14.49
N ALA A 213 -8.82 0.81 14.86
CA ALA A 213 -7.42 0.75 14.43
C ALA A 213 -6.74 -0.57 14.85
N ARG A 214 -7.08 -1.10 16.02
CA ARG A 214 -6.47 -2.30 16.59
C ARG A 214 -6.66 -3.57 15.76
N PRO A 215 -7.88 -3.96 15.31
CA PRO A 215 -8.04 -5.09 14.39
C PRO A 215 -7.27 -4.96 13.07
N VAL A 216 -7.18 -3.76 12.51
CA VAL A 216 -6.40 -3.53 11.27
C VAL A 216 -4.91 -3.76 11.54
N ALA A 217 -4.37 -3.22 12.63
CA ALA A 217 -2.99 -3.43 13.03
C ALA A 217 -2.68 -4.91 13.29
N ALA A 218 -3.57 -5.63 13.98
CA ALA A 218 -3.41 -7.07 14.24
C ALA A 218 -3.39 -7.89 12.94
N GLN A 219 -4.36 -7.68 12.04
CA GLN A 219 -4.39 -8.36 10.75
C GLN A 219 -3.16 -8.03 9.90
N THR A 220 -2.68 -6.78 9.96
CA THR A 220 -1.44 -6.37 9.28
C THR A 220 -0.25 -7.14 9.87
N CYS A 221 -0.14 -7.26 11.19
CA CYS A 221 0.90 -8.04 11.85
C CYS A 221 0.86 -9.52 11.44
N ASP A 222 -0.33 -10.12 11.32
CA ASP A 222 -0.48 -11.51 10.86
C ASP A 222 0.05 -11.68 9.42
N ARG A 223 -0.24 -10.72 8.53
CA ARG A 223 0.30 -10.73 7.16
C ARG A 223 1.81 -10.55 7.13
N LEU A 224 2.37 -9.66 7.95
CA LEU A 224 3.81 -9.49 8.09
C LEU A 224 4.49 -10.77 8.62
N THR A 225 3.88 -11.45 9.59
CA THR A 225 4.36 -12.75 10.08
C THR A 225 4.35 -13.80 8.97
N ALA A 226 3.28 -13.89 8.18
CA ALA A 226 3.21 -14.82 7.05
C ALA A 226 4.30 -14.54 6.01
N ILE A 227 4.60 -13.28 5.73
CA ILE A 227 5.69 -12.86 4.82
C ILE A 227 7.05 -13.27 5.38
N LEU A 228 7.31 -13.02 6.66
CA LEU A 228 8.57 -13.41 7.31
C LEU A 228 8.78 -14.93 7.30
N LEU A 229 7.71 -15.70 7.58
CA LEU A 229 7.74 -17.17 7.50
C LEU A 229 7.98 -17.65 6.07
N ASP A 230 7.35 -17.04 5.07
CA ASP A 230 7.59 -17.36 3.66
C ASP A 230 9.04 -17.10 3.25
N VAL A 231 9.56 -15.90 3.50
CA VAL A 231 10.94 -15.54 3.12
C VAL A 231 11.94 -16.46 3.83
N ARG A 232 11.70 -16.82 5.09
CA ARG A 232 12.54 -17.78 5.81
C ARG A 232 12.50 -19.19 5.20
N ALA A 233 11.32 -19.65 4.78
CA ALA A 233 11.15 -21.00 4.25
C ALA A 233 11.61 -21.15 2.79
N ASN A 234 11.40 -20.12 1.98
CA ASN A 234 11.56 -20.20 0.53
C ASN A 234 12.73 -19.37 -0.01
N ASP A 235 13.31 -18.45 0.79
CA ASP A 235 14.16 -17.35 0.31
C ASP A 235 13.36 -16.37 -0.58
N LEU A 236 13.81 -15.13 -0.71
CA LEU A 236 13.19 -14.18 -1.63
C LEU A 236 13.35 -14.62 -3.09
N TYR A 237 14.45 -15.31 -3.41
CA TYR A 237 14.76 -15.85 -4.73
C TYR A 237 15.04 -17.36 -4.64
N PRO A 238 13.99 -18.21 -4.57
CA PRO A 238 14.18 -19.64 -4.38
C PRO A 238 14.95 -20.28 -5.53
N ARG A 239 16.01 -21.04 -5.21
CA ARG A 239 16.89 -21.68 -6.22
C ARG A 239 16.17 -22.68 -7.13
N TRP A 240 15.05 -23.24 -6.68
CA TRP A 240 14.25 -24.19 -7.45
C TRP A 240 13.37 -23.51 -8.49
N VAL A 241 13.23 -22.18 -8.47
CA VAL A 241 12.50 -21.43 -9.49
C VAL A 241 13.45 -20.97 -10.60
N PRO A 242 13.25 -21.39 -11.85
CA PRO A 242 14.02 -20.88 -12.98
C PRO A 242 13.85 -19.37 -13.14
N ASP A 243 14.96 -18.67 -13.40
CA ASP A 243 15.07 -17.22 -13.52
C ASP A 243 14.77 -16.40 -12.26
N ALA A 244 14.63 -17.03 -11.09
CA ALA A 244 14.63 -16.30 -9.83
C ALA A 244 16.04 -15.73 -9.60
N ARG A 245 16.20 -14.43 -9.83
CA ARG A 245 17.48 -13.74 -9.68
C ARG A 245 17.30 -12.34 -9.12
N ARG A 246 18.34 -11.89 -8.43
CA ARG A 246 18.47 -10.50 -7.98
C ARG A 246 18.49 -9.54 -9.16
N HIS A 247 18.04 -8.32 -8.91
CA HIS A 247 17.95 -7.25 -9.90
C HIS A 247 19.36 -6.70 -10.21
N PRO A 248 19.76 -6.54 -11.49
CA PRO A 248 21.08 -6.01 -11.86
C PRO A 248 21.15 -4.47 -11.84
N GLY A 249 22.36 -3.92 -11.77
CA GLY A 249 22.67 -2.49 -12.01
C GLY A 249 22.29 -1.53 -10.87
N GLN A 250 22.13 -0.23 -11.18
CA GLN A 250 21.73 0.79 -10.19
C GLN A 250 20.34 0.56 -9.60
N ALA A 251 19.41 0.00 -10.38
CA ALA A 251 18.14 -0.50 -9.86
C ALA A 251 18.37 -1.65 -8.87
N GLY A 252 19.37 -2.50 -9.13
CA GLY A 252 19.85 -3.53 -8.22
C GLY A 252 20.37 -3.00 -6.89
N ALA A 253 21.13 -1.90 -6.87
CA ALA A 253 21.72 -1.38 -5.63
C ALA A 253 20.67 -1.03 -4.57
N ILE A 254 19.65 -0.24 -4.94
CA ILE A 254 18.59 0.13 -3.99
C ILE A 254 17.76 -1.09 -3.55
N LEU A 255 17.53 -2.04 -4.44
CA LEU A 255 16.79 -3.26 -4.11
C LEU A 255 17.62 -4.21 -3.24
N ALA A 256 18.94 -4.25 -3.42
CA ALA A 256 19.85 -5.02 -2.57
C ALA A 256 19.92 -4.45 -1.15
N GLU A 257 19.91 -3.12 -1.01
CA GLU A 257 19.80 -2.48 0.32
C GLU A 257 18.47 -2.83 1.01
N VAL A 258 17.35 -2.76 0.26
CA VAL A 258 16.02 -3.12 0.80
C VAL A 258 15.94 -4.61 1.13
N GLU A 259 16.54 -5.47 0.31
CA GLU A 259 16.63 -6.91 0.56
C GLU A 259 17.40 -7.19 1.85
N ALA A 260 18.57 -6.55 2.01
CA ALA A 260 19.43 -6.73 3.18
C ALA A 260 18.74 -6.32 4.49
N SER A 261 17.91 -5.27 4.46
CA SER A 261 17.20 -4.78 5.66
C SER A 261 15.78 -5.31 5.80
N MET A 262 15.26 -6.12 4.86
CA MET A 262 13.84 -6.47 4.78
C MET A 262 13.32 -7.07 6.08
N THR A 263 13.98 -8.09 6.61
CA THR A 263 13.52 -8.81 7.82
C THR A 263 13.44 -7.87 9.02
N GLU A 264 14.50 -7.10 9.28
CA GLU A 264 14.55 -6.14 10.39
C GLU A 264 13.47 -5.05 10.24
N THR A 265 13.29 -4.56 9.02
CA THR A 265 12.30 -3.52 8.71
C THR A 265 10.87 -4.01 8.98
N LEU A 266 10.55 -5.25 8.57
CA LEU A 266 9.21 -5.81 8.79
C LEU A 266 8.95 -6.12 10.28
N ILE A 267 9.97 -6.56 11.03
CA ILE A 267 9.86 -6.75 12.49
C ILE A 267 9.63 -5.40 13.20
N ALA A 268 10.40 -4.36 12.82
CA ALA A 268 10.21 -3.02 13.37
C ALA A 268 8.79 -2.50 13.10
N ALA A 269 8.25 -2.74 11.90
CA ALA A 269 6.87 -2.39 11.57
C ALA A 269 5.85 -3.11 12.48
N GLN A 270 6.03 -4.40 12.79
CA GLN A 270 5.16 -5.11 13.73
C GLN A 270 5.19 -4.47 15.14
N LEU A 271 6.37 -4.07 15.62
CA LEU A 271 6.48 -3.37 16.90
C LEU A 271 5.76 -2.01 16.89
N ILE A 272 5.87 -1.25 15.80
CA ILE A 272 5.14 0.01 15.65
C ILE A 272 3.63 -0.26 15.64
N LEU A 273 3.15 -1.24 14.88
CA LEU A 273 1.73 -1.54 14.74
C LEU A 273 1.10 -2.00 16.07
N THR A 274 1.82 -2.80 16.84
CA THR A 274 1.36 -3.28 18.16
C THR A 274 1.34 -2.16 19.21
N THR A 275 2.31 -1.25 19.20
CA THR A 275 2.40 -0.16 20.18
C THR A 275 1.51 1.03 19.85
N THR A 276 1.29 1.32 18.57
CA THR A 276 0.46 2.46 18.12
C THR A 276 -1.01 2.08 17.95
N GLY A 277 -1.32 0.80 17.76
CA GLY A 277 -2.69 0.30 17.61
C GLY A 277 -3.53 0.30 18.90
N GLU A 278 -2.95 0.62 20.05
CA GLU A 278 -3.65 0.72 21.34
C GLU A 278 -4.27 2.11 21.61
N GLN A 279 -3.95 3.11 20.78
CA GLN A 279 -4.33 4.52 20.96
C GLN A 279 -5.27 5.00 19.86
#